data_AF-A0A948F6V4-F1
#
_entry.id   AF-A0A948F6V4-F1
#
_cell.length_a   1.000
_cell.length_b   1.000
_cell.length_c   1.000
_cell.angle_alpha   90.00
_cell.angle_beta   90.00
_cell.angle_gamma   90.00
#
_symmetry.space_group_name_H-M   'P 1'
#
loop_
_entity.id
_entity.type
_entity.pdbx_description
1 polymer ?
#
loop_
_entity_poly.entity_id
_entity_poly.type
_entity_poly.pdbx_seq_one_letter_code
_entity_poly.pdbx_strand_id
1 'polypeptide(L)'
;MDTPSIIEHQWNIVPGADSAEIYPYLSKPTVRTCNSYIVRTPQYTAIIDLGGLPGQRDELLRIARGAPDSQGTPLFLLFTHCHADHTAGLMSGVPRLDPTSRIALHDRGARALKAGDRQITQADILELDLLPLEAHIAFFRPREQGAVQSREQMAFEIVPPDTGPGQGLRVYPLPGHSPDHVGFLIGRVFLMGDLLVATLPLIAGAAGWDRDALIASLESAARIVEAHGVEWACPGHGKILVGEAIQHALRKIIEEARALASITAITSARVRYVSEYAQELFEELNTVFTEILARIEQLAGKMQYVEELSAARSIREIMDSAQVTQMLSEFKNFQEGYTSGELLQVQLALKGIQIVQRLSRLIRYPQLQTICDASLLRLTGTLMSDFLYAAKGLKVEEDLRIVDLNAFAADLTNELLWRPGKNLLLDEVPDDEEGFKNYLISAFSHVPLFNSVEIVGPSTPSSLLVRMEASRLHDNIKRMLEELAKAGAKKMRLEIRDDTENPALEILVTMSQPHILSEYQVKPFRRRLEKAGARLSLQHDVSSIRLTLHFPKQPGQKP
;
A
#
# COMPACT_ATOMS: atom_id res chain seq x y z
N MET A 1 -6.97 -24.37 29.49
CA MET A 1 -7.13 -25.41 28.45
C MET A 1 -6.62 -24.79 27.19
N ASP A 2 -5.57 -25.36 26.59
CA ASP A 2 -5.03 -24.87 25.32
C ASP A 2 -6.13 -24.94 24.26
N THR A 3 -6.45 -23.80 23.65
CA THR A 3 -7.38 -23.73 22.52
C THR A 3 -6.84 -24.68 21.45
N PRO A 4 -7.61 -25.67 20.96
CA PRO A 4 -7.10 -26.60 19.95
C PRO A 4 -6.66 -25.79 18.72
N SER A 5 -5.37 -25.92 18.37
CA SER A 5 -4.79 -25.23 17.23
C SER A 5 -5.33 -25.87 15.95
N ILE A 6 -6.05 -25.10 15.13
CA ILE A 6 -6.43 -25.54 13.80
C ILE A 6 -5.16 -25.82 12.98
N ILE A 7 -5.09 -26.99 12.34
CA ILE A 7 -3.96 -27.39 11.52
C ILE A 7 -4.31 -27.16 10.05
N GLU A 8 -3.51 -26.35 9.37
CA GLU A 8 -3.64 -26.05 7.95
C GLU A 8 -3.39 -27.32 7.11
N HIS A 9 -4.12 -27.47 6.01
CA HIS A 9 -4.04 -28.63 5.10
C HIS A 9 -4.27 -29.99 5.78
N GLN A 10 -5.10 -30.03 6.83
CA GLN A 10 -5.55 -31.24 7.50
C GLN A 10 -7.03 -31.13 7.89
N TRP A 11 -7.68 -32.26 8.10
CA TRP A 11 -9.03 -32.29 8.65
C TRP A 11 -9.00 -31.97 10.14
N ASN A 12 -9.85 -31.03 10.56
CA ASN A 12 -10.01 -30.60 11.94
C ASN A 12 -11.48 -30.74 12.34
N ILE A 13 -11.77 -31.16 13.57
CA ILE A 13 -13.13 -31.12 14.10
C ILE A 13 -13.58 -29.67 14.23
N VAL A 14 -14.80 -29.36 13.79
CA VAL A 14 -15.37 -28.02 13.92
C VAL A 14 -15.80 -27.79 15.38
N PRO A 15 -15.23 -26.80 16.09
CA PRO A 15 -15.61 -26.53 17.47
C PRO A 15 -17.10 -26.18 17.58
N GLY A 16 -17.82 -26.84 18.48
CA GLY A 16 -19.27 -26.66 18.64
C GLY A 16 -20.14 -27.36 17.59
N ALA A 17 -19.54 -28.19 16.73
CA ALA A 17 -20.24 -29.07 15.79
C ALA A 17 -19.46 -30.38 15.61
N ASP A 18 -19.50 -31.26 16.62
CA ASP A 18 -18.61 -32.43 16.71
C ASP A 18 -18.76 -33.46 15.57
N SER A 19 -19.89 -33.44 14.85
CA SER A 19 -20.12 -34.27 13.66
C SER A 19 -19.61 -33.63 12.36
N ALA A 20 -19.05 -32.42 12.43
CA ALA A 20 -18.55 -31.68 11.29
C ALA A 20 -17.03 -31.52 11.34
N GLU A 21 -16.41 -31.56 10.17
CA GLU A 21 -14.98 -31.37 9.99
C GLU A 21 -14.71 -30.25 8.98
N ILE A 22 -13.59 -29.55 9.17
CA ILE A 22 -13.10 -28.52 8.26
C ILE A 22 -11.67 -28.83 7.81
N TYR A 23 -11.42 -28.66 6.51
CA TYR A 23 -10.09 -28.70 5.92
C TYR A 23 -9.73 -27.29 5.43
N PRO A 24 -8.82 -26.58 6.12
CA PRO A 24 -8.33 -25.29 5.68
C PRO A 24 -7.27 -25.46 4.59
N TYR A 25 -7.56 -24.99 3.37
CA TYR A 25 -6.60 -24.95 2.28
C TYR A 25 -6.10 -23.51 2.14
N LEU A 26 -4.97 -23.20 2.76
CA LEU A 26 -4.41 -21.84 2.71
C LEU A 26 -3.48 -21.71 1.51
N SER A 27 -3.70 -20.65 0.74
CA SER A 27 -2.88 -20.34 -0.42
C SER A 27 -1.83 -19.30 -0.03
N LYS A 28 -0.67 -19.32 -0.71
CA LYS A 28 0.23 -18.17 -0.64
C LYS A 28 -0.54 -16.93 -1.17
N PRO A 29 -0.57 -15.80 -0.44
CA PRO A 29 -1.37 -14.65 -0.86
C PRO A 29 -0.98 -14.15 -2.25
N THR A 30 -1.94 -14.11 -3.17
CA THR A 30 -1.80 -13.51 -4.50
C THR A 30 -3.15 -12.95 -4.94
N VAL A 31 -3.16 -12.07 -5.93
CA VAL A 31 -4.41 -11.57 -6.55
C VAL A 31 -5.13 -12.60 -7.42
N ARG A 32 -4.53 -13.77 -7.67
CA ARG A 32 -5.07 -14.79 -8.57
C ARG A 32 -5.81 -15.89 -7.83
N THR A 33 -5.76 -15.90 -6.49
CA THR A 33 -6.43 -16.93 -5.71
C THR A 33 -6.64 -16.50 -4.28
N CYS A 34 -7.62 -17.14 -3.64
CA CYS A 34 -7.92 -17.04 -2.22
C CYS A 34 -7.54 -18.33 -1.48
N ASN A 35 -7.72 -18.28 -0.16
CA ASN A 35 -7.88 -19.46 0.68
C ASN A 35 -9.19 -20.16 0.34
N SER A 36 -9.19 -21.48 0.46
CA SER A 36 -10.36 -22.32 0.28
C SER A 36 -10.61 -23.14 1.53
N TYR A 37 -11.86 -23.47 1.80
CA TYR A 37 -12.23 -24.27 2.96
C TYR A 37 -13.18 -25.38 2.55
N ILE A 38 -12.92 -26.60 3.02
CA ILE A 38 -13.82 -27.72 2.79
C ILE A 38 -14.48 -28.06 4.12
N VAL A 39 -15.80 -28.02 4.15
CA VAL A 39 -16.60 -28.40 5.31
C VAL A 39 -17.32 -29.70 4.99
N ARG A 40 -17.15 -30.70 5.86
CA ARG A 40 -17.84 -31.98 5.77
C ARG A 40 -18.78 -32.14 6.94
N THR A 41 -19.98 -32.62 6.66
CA THR A 41 -20.98 -33.05 7.63
C THR A 41 -21.51 -34.42 7.21
N PRO A 42 -22.28 -35.13 8.07
CA PRO A 42 -22.91 -36.39 7.66
C PRO A 42 -23.90 -36.23 6.51
N GLN A 43 -24.41 -35.02 6.26
CA GLN A 43 -25.47 -34.77 5.28
C GLN A 43 -24.97 -34.13 3.98
N TYR A 44 -23.85 -33.41 4.00
CA TYR A 44 -23.31 -32.75 2.81
C TYR A 44 -21.81 -32.47 2.95
N THR A 45 -21.18 -32.24 1.81
CA THR A 45 -19.84 -31.64 1.72
C THR A 45 -19.96 -30.29 1.03
N ALA A 46 -19.29 -29.27 1.55
CA ALA A 46 -19.25 -27.93 0.98
C ALA A 46 -17.80 -27.50 0.75
N ILE A 47 -17.51 -26.95 -0.41
CA ILE A 47 -16.26 -26.23 -0.69
C ILE A 47 -16.60 -24.74 -0.73
N ILE A 48 -15.98 -23.96 0.13
CA ILE A 48 -16.11 -22.51 0.22
C ILE A 48 -14.93 -21.90 -0.54
N ASP A 49 -15.25 -21.24 -1.65
CA ASP A 49 -14.36 -20.65 -2.64
C ASP A 49 -13.40 -21.67 -3.29
N LEU A 50 -13.20 -21.58 -4.61
CA LEU A 50 -12.37 -22.55 -5.36
C LEU A 50 -10.98 -22.03 -5.69
N GLY A 51 -10.73 -20.75 -5.43
CA GLY A 51 -9.53 -20.09 -5.87
C GLY A 51 -9.48 -19.90 -7.40
N GLY A 52 -8.32 -19.43 -7.87
CA GLY A 52 -8.06 -19.20 -9.29
C GLY A 52 -6.72 -19.75 -9.78
N LEU A 53 -5.97 -20.53 -8.98
CA LEU A 53 -4.74 -21.17 -9.46
C LEU A 53 -5.03 -22.42 -10.31
N PRO A 54 -4.19 -22.70 -11.32
CA PRO A 54 -4.26 -23.95 -12.07
C PRO A 54 -4.18 -25.18 -11.14
N GLY A 55 -5.08 -26.15 -11.33
CA GLY A 55 -5.13 -27.40 -10.55
C GLY A 55 -5.70 -27.27 -9.13
N GLN A 56 -5.86 -26.06 -8.58
CA GLN A 56 -6.40 -25.86 -7.23
C GLN A 56 -7.82 -26.44 -7.09
N ARG A 57 -8.70 -26.16 -8.05
CA ARG A 57 -10.05 -26.76 -8.07
C ARG A 57 -10.01 -28.28 -8.00
N ASP A 58 -9.21 -28.90 -8.86
CA ASP A 58 -9.20 -30.36 -9.01
C ASP A 58 -8.67 -31.01 -7.73
N GLU A 59 -7.69 -30.38 -7.08
CA GLU A 59 -7.19 -30.77 -5.77
C GLU A 59 -8.25 -30.64 -4.67
N LEU A 60 -8.98 -29.52 -4.62
CA LEU A 60 -10.08 -29.32 -3.66
C LEU A 60 -11.19 -30.36 -3.84
N LEU A 61 -11.58 -30.64 -5.09
CA LEU A 61 -12.56 -31.68 -5.41
C LEU A 61 -12.07 -33.06 -4.99
N ARG A 62 -10.79 -33.37 -5.23
CA ARG A 62 -10.16 -34.63 -4.82
C ARG A 62 -10.16 -34.78 -3.30
N ILE A 63 -9.85 -33.74 -2.54
CA ILE A 63 -9.88 -33.76 -1.07
C ILE A 63 -11.33 -33.94 -0.57
N ALA A 64 -12.28 -33.19 -1.15
CA ALA A 64 -13.70 -33.27 -0.78
C ALA A 64 -14.32 -34.65 -1.04
N ARG A 65 -13.89 -35.34 -2.10
CA ARG A 65 -14.38 -36.67 -2.51
C ARG A 65 -13.52 -37.85 -2.03
N GLY A 66 -12.34 -37.59 -1.48
CA GLY A 66 -11.34 -38.61 -1.16
C GLY A 66 -11.58 -39.39 0.13
N ALA A 67 -12.65 -39.10 0.87
CA ALA A 67 -12.96 -39.77 2.13
C ALA A 67 -13.95 -40.93 1.94
N PRO A 68 -13.77 -42.07 2.65
CA PRO A 68 -14.62 -43.25 2.51
C PRO A 68 -16.14 -42.96 2.65
N ASP A 69 -16.50 -42.00 3.50
CA ASP A 69 -17.89 -41.64 3.82
C ASP A 69 -18.48 -40.53 2.91
N SER A 70 -17.75 -40.10 1.88
CA SER A 70 -18.20 -39.03 0.96
C SER A 70 -18.97 -39.53 -0.26
N GLN A 71 -19.15 -40.85 -0.40
CA GLN A 71 -19.97 -41.44 -1.46
C GLN A 71 -21.45 -41.23 -1.18
N GLY A 72 -22.11 -40.41 -2.00
CA GLY A 72 -23.56 -40.20 -1.98
C GLY A 72 -24.05 -38.92 -1.29
N THR A 73 -23.18 -38.18 -0.59
CA THR A 73 -23.56 -36.87 -0.02
C THR A 73 -23.54 -35.76 -1.10
N PRO A 74 -24.52 -34.84 -1.09
CA PRO A 74 -24.51 -33.67 -1.97
C PRO A 74 -23.26 -32.82 -1.79
N LEU A 75 -22.71 -32.33 -2.91
CA LEU A 75 -21.58 -31.41 -2.93
C LEU A 75 -22.06 -29.99 -3.22
N PHE A 76 -21.79 -29.07 -2.30
CA PHE A 76 -22.03 -27.65 -2.50
C PHE A 76 -20.74 -26.91 -2.82
N LEU A 77 -20.77 -26.09 -3.87
CA LEU A 77 -19.72 -25.12 -4.19
C LEU A 77 -20.27 -23.75 -3.79
N LEU A 78 -19.81 -23.26 -2.65
CA LEU A 78 -20.28 -22.04 -2.02
C LEU A 78 -19.27 -20.93 -2.26
N PHE A 79 -19.75 -19.75 -2.64
CA PHE A 79 -18.87 -18.60 -2.83
C PHE A 79 -19.18 -17.51 -1.82
N THR A 80 -18.14 -16.97 -1.21
CA THR A 80 -18.25 -15.80 -0.32
C THR A 80 -18.65 -14.56 -1.13
N HIS A 81 -18.21 -14.45 -2.38
CA HIS A 81 -18.59 -13.42 -3.34
C HIS A 81 -18.12 -13.77 -4.75
N CYS A 82 -18.46 -12.95 -5.75
CA CYS A 82 -18.22 -13.25 -7.17
C CYS A 82 -16.88 -12.78 -7.76
N HIS A 83 -15.92 -12.30 -6.96
CA HIS A 83 -14.61 -11.93 -7.50
C HIS A 83 -13.90 -13.14 -8.13
N ALA A 84 -13.14 -12.89 -9.19
CA ALA A 84 -12.57 -13.92 -10.03
C ALA A 84 -11.52 -14.77 -9.30
N ASP A 85 -10.78 -14.24 -8.32
CA ASP A 85 -9.86 -15.04 -7.51
C ASP A 85 -10.56 -16.07 -6.62
N HIS A 86 -11.88 -15.92 -6.38
CA HIS A 86 -12.71 -16.91 -5.69
C HIS A 86 -13.40 -17.88 -6.66
N THR A 87 -13.82 -17.38 -7.84
CA THR A 87 -14.71 -18.10 -8.78
C THR A 87 -14.00 -18.68 -10.01
N ALA A 88 -12.79 -18.23 -10.36
CA ALA A 88 -12.12 -18.57 -11.63
C ALA A 88 -11.89 -20.07 -11.82
N GLY A 89 -11.74 -20.86 -10.75
CA GLY A 89 -11.70 -22.32 -10.84
C GLY A 89 -12.91 -22.92 -11.55
N LEU A 90 -14.09 -22.30 -11.47
CA LEU A 90 -15.29 -22.71 -12.22
C LEU A 90 -15.29 -22.24 -13.68
N MET A 91 -14.61 -21.13 -13.97
CA MET A 91 -14.75 -20.39 -15.22
C MET A 91 -13.69 -20.78 -16.25
N SER A 92 -12.57 -21.37 -15.81
CA SER A 92 -11.41 -21.75 -16.62
C SER A 92 -11.55 -23.08 -17.41
N GLY A 93 -12.77 -23.37 -17.87
CA GLY A 93 -13.12 -24.60 -18.57
C GLY A 93 -13.78 -25.63 -17.65
N VAL A 94 -14.91 -26.17 -18.11
CA VAL A 94 -15.77 -27.06 -17.33
C VAL A 94 -15.44 -28.53 -17.64
N PRO A 95 -14.67 -29.26 -16.81
CA PRO A 95 -14.99 -30.66 -16.63
C PRO A 95 -16.35 -30.73 -15.93
N ARG A 96 -17.23 -31.62 -16.40
CA ARG A 96 -18.59 -31.78 -15.86
C ARG A 96 -18.52 -31.97 -14.35
N LEU A 97 -19.03 -31.00 -13.60
CA LEU A 97 -19.39 -31.24 -12.20
C LEU A 97 -20.41 -32.38 -12.18
N ASP A 98 -20.31 -33.23 -11.16
CA ASP A 98 -21.28 -34.31 -10.95
C ASP A 98 -22.71 -33.71 -10.84
N PRO A 99 -23.76 -34.35 -11.39
CA PRO A 99 -25.14 -33.83 -11.34
C PRO A 99 -25.70 -33.54 -9.94
N THR A 100 -25.11 -34.11 -8.89
CA THR A 100 -25.47 -33.83 -7.49
C THR A 100 -24.84 -32.54 -6.94
N SER A 101 -23.88 -31.96 -7.67
CA SER A 101 -23.20 -30.73 -7.26
C SER A 101 -24.12 -29.52 -7.43
N ARG A 102 -24.07 -28.58 -6.48
CA ARG A 102 -24.83 -27.33 -6.52
C ARG A 102 -23.91 -26.14 -6.31
N ILE A 103 -24.01 -25.16 -7.20
CA ILE A 103 -23.30 -23.87 -7.09
C ILE A 103 -24.21 -22.89 -6.38
N ALA A 104 -23.74 -22.29 -5.29
CA ALA A 104 -24.50 -21.33 -4.51
C ALA A 104 -23.68 -20.07 -4.20
N LEU A 105 -24.30 -18.92 -4.40
CA LEU A 105 -23.76 -17.62 -4.01
C LEU A 105 -24.90 -16.60 -3.85
N HIS A 106 -24.57 -15.40 -3.39
CA HIS A 106 -25.53 -14.32 -3.24
C HIS A 106 -26.15 -13.89 -4.60
N ASP A 107 -27.45 -13.55 -4.63
CA ASP A 107 -28.20 -13.27 -5.87
C ASP A 107 -27.56 -12.17 -6.75
N ARG A 108 -26.98 -11.13 -6.14
CA ARG A 108 -26.22 -10.10 -6.87
C ARG A 108 -25.00 -10.67 -7.60
N GLY A 109 -24.20 -11.50 -6.94
CA GLY A 109 -23.05 -12.16 -7.55
C GLY A 109 -23.48 -13.16 -8.63
N ALA A 110 -24.57 -13.90 -8.39
CA ALA A 110 -25.13 -14.82 -9.38
C ALA A 110 -25.53 -14.10 -10.68
N ARG A 111 -26.12 -12.90 -10.57
CA ARG A 111 -26.44 -12.06 -11.75
C ARG A 111 -25.18 -11.58 -12.46
N ALA A 112 -24.16 -11.14 -11.72
CA ALA A 112 -22.89 -10.69 -12.29
C ALA A 112 -22.17 -11.81 -13.08
N LEU A 113 -22.08 -13.01 -12.50
CA LEU A 113 -21.50 -14.18 -13.17
C LEU A 113 -22.31 -14.60 -14.40
N LYS A 114 -23.65 -14.58 -14.31
CA LYS A 114 -24.52 -14.91 -15.46
C LYS A 114 -24.40 -13.89 -16.59
N ALA A 115 -24.19 -12.63 -16.28
CA ALA A 115 -23.99 -11.56 -17.26
C ALA A 115 -22.55 -11.52 -17.82
N GLY A 116 -21.59 -12.19 -17.18
CA GLY A 116 -20.18 -12.03 -17.49
C GLY A 116 -19.66 -10.62 -17.16
N ASP A 117 -20.20 -9.98 -16.11
CA ASP A 117 -19.80 -8.63 -15.71
C ASP A 117 -18.34 -8.62 -15.23
N ARG A 118 -17.46 -8.08 -16.07
CA ARG A 118 -16.02 -8.06 -15.84
C ARG A 118 -15.55 -7.06 -14.77
N GLN A 119 -16.38 -6.07 -14.45
CA GLN A 119 -16.05 -5.07 -13.44
C GLN A 119 -16.37 -5.61 -12.05
N ILE A 120 -17.60 -6.09 -11.85
CA ILE A 120 -18.05 -6.63 -10.55
C ILE A 120 -17.32 -7.93 -10.19
N THR A 121 -16.92 -8.74 -11.16
CA THR A 121 -16.08 -9.93 -10.91
C THR A 121 -14.58 -9.62 -10.82
N GLN A 122 -14.19 -8.35 -11.00
CA GLN A 122 -12.79 -7.89 -11.08
C GLN A 122 -11.94 -8.53 -12.19
N ALA A 123 -12.57 -9.18 -13.18
CA ALA A 123 -11.88 -9.77 -14.32
C ALA A 123 -11.04 -8.75 -15.11
N ASP A 124 -11.48 -7.49 -15.18
CA ASP A 124 -10.76 -6.41 -15.86
C ASP A 124 -9.45 -6.01 -15.17
N ILE A 125 -9.36 -6.18 -13.84
CA ILE A 125 -8.15 -5.90 -13.06
C ILE A 125 -7.18 -7.09 -13.14
N LEU A 126 -7.71 -8.31 -13.20
CA LEU A 126 -6.92 -9.54 -13.30
C LEU A 126 -6.59 -9.95 -14.74
N GLU A 127 -7.06 -9.20 -15.73
CA GLU A 127 -6.88 -9.48 -17.15
C GLU A 127 -7.35 -10.91 -17.52
N LEU A 128 -8.47 -11.32 -16.93
CA LEU A 128 -9.06 -12.66 -17.14
C LEU A 128 -10.24 -12.60 -18.10
N ASP A 129 -10.36 -13.62 -18.93
CA ASP A 129 -11.57 -13.89 -19.69
C ASP A 129 -12.48 -14.82 -18.90
N LEU A 130 -13.68 -14.33 -18.63
CA LEU A 130 -14.66 -15.02 -17.81
C LEU A 130 -15.81 -15.52 -18.68
N LEU A 131 -16.08 -16.82 -18.62
CA LEU A 131 -17.25 -17.43 -19.23
C LEU A 131 -18.47 -17.21 -18.33
N PRO A 132 -19.63 -16.81 -18.87
CA PRO A 132 -20.86 -16.70 -18.11
C PRO A 132 -21.20 -18.00 -17.36
N LEU A 133 -21.59 -17.88 -16.09
CA LEU A 133 -21.91 -19.01 -15.22
C LEU A 133 -23.26 -18.79 -14.54
N GLU A 134 -24.14 -19.79 -14.62
CA GLU A 134 -25.41 -19.79 -13.91
C GLU A 134 -25.29 -20.55 -12.59
N ALA A 135 -25.68 -19.89 -11.50
CA ALA A 135 -25.74 -20.52 -10.20
C ALA A 135 -27.02 -21.34 -10.04
N HIS A 136 -26.91 -22.44 -9.29
CA HIS A 136 -28.06 -23.30 -8.99
C HIS A 136 -28.89 -22.72 -7.84
N ILE A 137 -28.24 -22.04 -6.89
CA ILE A 137 -28.84 -21.45 -5.71
C ILE A 137 -28.38 -19.99 -5.61
N ALA A 138 -29.34 -19.08 -5.47
CA ALA A 138 -29.09 -17.65 -5.27
C ALA A 138 -29.58 -17.24 -3.87
N PHE A 139 -28.65 -17.02 -2.94
CA PHE A 139 -29.00 -16.56 -1.59
C PHE A 139 -29.61 -15.17 -1.63
N PHE A 140 -30.54 -14.91 -0.71
CA PHE A 140 -31.15 -13.59 -0.51
C PHE A 140 -31.81 -12.99 -1.76
N ARG A 141 -32.24 -13.83 -2.72
CA ARG A 141 -33.06 -13.39 -3.84
C ARG A 141 -34.34 -12.73 -3.28
N PRO A 142 -34.64 -11.47 -3.63
CA PRO A 142 -35.86 -10.82 -3.18
C PRO A 142 -37.08 -11.64 -3.61
N ARG A 143 -37.97 -11.99 -2.67
CA ARG A 143 -39.28 -12.56 -3.04
C ARG A 143 -40.13 -11.47 -3.66
N GLU A 144 -40.90 -11.81 -4.70
CA GLU A 144 -41.92 -10.91 -5.23
C GLU A 144 -42.94 -10.57 -4.13
N GLN A 145 -43.35 -9.30 -4.12
CA GLN A 145 -44.13 -8.53 -3.14
C GLN A 145 -44.96 -9.31 -2.09
N GLY A 146 -44.80 -8.97 -0.80
CA GLY A 146 -45.84 -9.19 0.22
C GLY A 146 -45.39 -9.56 1.65
N ALA A 147 -44.13 -9.94 1.87
CA ALA A 147 -43.67 -10.34 3.20
C ALA A 147 -42.71 -9.29 3.79
N VAL A 148 -43.21 -8.51 4.75
CA VAL A 148 -42.36 -7.73 5.66
C VAL A 148 -41.67 -8.74 6.59
N GLN A 149 -40.42 -9.10 6.28
CA GLN A 149 -39.57 -9.73 7.28
C GLN A 149 -39.00 -8.61 8.17
N SER A 150 -39.21 -8.75 9.48
CA SER A 150 -38.48 -8.02 10.49
C SER A 150 -36.98 -8.17 10.22
N ARG A 151 -36.23 -7.07 10.37
CA ARG A 151 -34.78 -6.93 10.13
C ARG A 151 -33.87 -7.95 10.87
N GLU A 152 -34.43 -8.87 11.63
CA GLU A 152 -33.71 -9.83 12.49
C GLU A 152 -33.58 -11.24 11.88
N GLN A 153 -34.25 -11.56 10.76
CA GLN A 153 -33.96 -12.77 9.97
C GLN A 153 -32.86 -12.48 8.93
N MET A 154 -31.65 -12.15 9.38
CA MET A 154 -30.52 -11.80 8.48
C MET A 154 -29.74 -13.02 7.95
N ALA A 155 -29.91 -14.21 8.52
CA ALA A 155 -29.17 -15.39 8.10
C ALA A 155 -29.99 -16.28 7.14
N PHE A 156 -29.36 -16.76 6.07
CA PHE A 156 -29.87 -17.85 5.25
C PHE A 156 -29.28 -19.16 5.78
N GLU A 157 -30.08 -20.16 6.13
CA GLU A 157 -29.57 -21.45 6.60
C GLU A 157 -29.57 -22.48 5.47
N ILE A 158 -28.43 -23.14 5.27
CA ILE A 158 -28.34 -24.35 4.44
C ILE A 158 -28.56 -25.53 5.39
N VAL A 159 -29.82 -25.97 5.48
CA VAL A 159 -30.26 -27.04 6.39
C VAL A 159 -30.80 -28.21 5.54
N PRO A 160 -30.18 -29.40 5.60
CA PRO A 160 -30.86 -30.63 5.19
C PRO A 160 -32.09 -30.87 6.07
N PRO A 161 -33.16 -31.51 5.58
CA PRO A 161 -34.43 -31.65 6.32
C PRO A 161 -34.33 -32.22 7.75
N ASP A 162 -33.27 -32.95 8.10
CA ASP A 162 -33.15 -33.74 9.34
C ASP A 162 -31.96 -33.35 10.24
N THR A 163 -31.26 -32.22 9.97
CA THR A 163 -30.21 -31.73 10.89
C THR A 163 -30.86 -31.00 12.06
N GLY A 164 -30.73 -31.51 13.28
CA GLY A 164 -31.22 -30.83 14.48
C GLY A 164 -30.70 -29.37 14.61
N PRO A 165 -31.32 -28.56 15.47
CA PRO A 165 -30.94 -27.16 15.66
C PRO A 165 -29.45 -27.03 16.05
N GLY A 166 -28.69 -26.27 15.26
CA GLY A 166 -27.27 -25.95 15.54
C GLY A 166 -26.22 -26.64 14.67
N GLN A 167 -26.60 -27.53 13.75
CA GLN A 167 -25.65 -28.26 12.88
C GLN A 167 -25.62 -27.80 11.42
N GLY A 168 -26.45 -26.82 11.04
CA GLY A 168 -26.49 -26.28 9.67
C GLY A 168 -25.50 -25.13 9.44
N LEU A 169 -25.05 -24.98 8.19
CA LEU A 169 -24.25 -23.82 7.77
C LEU A 169 -25.15 -22.59 7.68
N ARG A 170 -24.82 -21.54 8.43
CA ARG A 170 -25.50 -20.25 8.37
C ARG A 170 -24.75 -19.29 7.45
N VAL A 171 -25.48 -18.58 6.60
CA VAL A 171 -24.95 -17.58 5.66
C VAL A 171 -25.40 -16.20 6.12
N TYR A 172 -24.49 -15.26 6.29
CA TYR A 172 -24.77 -13.88 6.68
C TYR A 172 -24.39 -12.93 5.55
N PRO A 173 -25.27 -12.00 5.12
CA PRO A 173 -24.92 -10.96 4.18
C PRO A 173 -24.00 -9.95 4.87
N LEU A 174 -22.83 -9.69 4.28
CA LEU A 174 -21.81 -8.81 4.82
C LEU A 174 -21.28 -7.87 3.71
N PRO A 175 -22.17 -7.08 3.07
CA PRO A 175 -21.80 -6.25 1.92
C PRO A 175 -20.77 -5.17 2.29
N GLY A 176 -20.09 -4.64 1.28
CA GLY A 176 -19.20 -3.48 1.42
C GLY A 176 -17.82 -3.72 0.82
N HIS A 177 -17.25 -4.91 0.99
CA HIS A 177 -16.13 -5.35 0.15
C HIS A 177 -16.60 -5.49 -1.31
N SER A 178 -17.70 -6.22 -1.48
CA SER A 178 -18.50 -6.31 -2.69
C SER A 178 -19.98 -6.29 -2.29
N PRO A 179 -20.91 -6.01 -3.21
CA PRO A 179 -22.33 -5.91 -2.88
C PRO A 179 -22.99 -7.27 -2.64
N ASP A 180 -22.30 -8.36 -2.96
CA ASP A 180 -22.73 -9.75 -2.87
C ASP A 180 -21.97 -10.56 -1.81
N HIS A 181 -21.11 -9.91 -1.03
CA HIS A 181 -20.29 -10.57 -0.01
C HIS A 181 -21.14 -11.20 1.10
N VAL A 182 -20.78 -12.44 1.46
CA VAL A 182 -21.36 -13.21 2.55
C VAL A 182 -20.28 -13.85 3.41
N GLY A 183 -20.60 -14.06 4.69
CA GLY A 183 -19.84 -14.91 5.59
C GLY A 183 -20.60 -16.19 5.93
N PHE A 184 -19.88 -17.28 6.22
CA PHE A 184 -20.46 -18.57 6.60
C PHE A 184 -20.08 -18.95 8.03
N LEU A 185 -21.05 -19.36 8.84
CA LEU A 185 -20.84 -19.81 10.21
C LEU A 185 -21.25 -21.27 10.35
N ILE A 186 -20.37 -22.11 10.89
CA ILE A 186 -20.66 -23.49 11.31
C ILE A 186 -20.03 -23.76 12.67
N GLY A 187 -20.83 -24.23 13.63
CA GLY A 187 -20.41 -24.31 15.03
C GLY A 187 -19.88 -22.96 15.52
N ARG A 188 -18.59 -22.93 15.88
CA ARG A 188 -17.84 -21.75 16.33
C ARG A 188 -16.72 -21.36 15.35
N VAL A 189 -16.89 -21.71 14.07
CA VAL A 189 -15.98 -21.32 12.98
C VAL A 189 -16.69 -20.35 12.05
N PHE A 190 -16.08 -19.19 11.85
CA PHE A 190 -16.62 -18.14 10.98
C PHE A 190 -15.73 -17.90 9.76
N LEU A 191 -16.22 -18.28 8.60
CA LEU A 191 -15.61 -18.07 7.28
C LEU A 191 -15.99 -16.68 6.80
N MET A 192 -15.07 -15.74 6.86
CA MET A 192 -15.33 -14.31 6.70
C MET A 192 -15.14 -13.78 5.27
N GLY A 193 -14.63 -14.61 4.35
CA GLY A 193 -14.19 -14.15 3.03
C GLY A 193 -13.25 -12.94 3.16
N ASP A 194 -13.45 -11.94 2.30
CA ASP A 194 -12.51 -10.83 2.14
C ASP A 194 -12.72 -9.62 3.05
N LEU A 195 -13.54 -9.73 4.10
CA LEU A 195 -13.79 -8.61 5.03
C LEU A 195 -12.51 -8.02 5.62
N LEU A 196 -11.53 -8.87 5.96
CA LEU A 196 -10.30 -8.42 6.63
C LEU A 196 -9.28 -7.76 5.69
N VAL A 197 -9.51 -7.82 4.37
CA VAL A 197 -8.64 -7.21 3.35
C VAL A 197 -9.33 -6.10 2.57
N ALA A 198 -10.58 -5.78 2.91
CA ALA A 198 -11.43 -4.85 2.16
C ALA A 198 -10.95 -3.38 2.17
N THR A 199 -10.01 -3.02 3.04
CA THR A 199 -9.39 -1.68 3.15
C THR A 199 -8.02 -1.60 2.46
N LEU A 200 -7.51 -2.71 1.92
CA LEU A 200 -6.20 -2.72 1.29
C LEU A 200 -6.17 -1.81 0.05
N PRO A 201 -5.03 -1.15 -0.24
CA PRO A 201 -4.84 -0.41 -1.48
C PRO A 201 -5.14 -1.27 -2.70
N LEU A 202 -5.76 -0.66 -3.73
CA LEU A 202 -6.26 -1.32 -4.94
C LEU A 202 -7.40 -2.34 -4.74
N ILE A 203 -7.83 -2.61 -3.49
CA ILE A 203 -9.06 -3.35 -3.17
C ILE A 203 -10.16 -2.35 -2.80
N ALA A 204 -9.88 -1.45 -1.86
CA ALA A 204 -10.80 -0.39 -1.50
C ALA A 204 -11.08 0.52 -2.71
N GLY A 205 -12.37 0.71 -3.00
CA GLY A 205 -12.83 1.51 -4.15
C GLY A 205 -12.93 0.71 -5.45
N ALA A 206 -12.71 -0.61 -5.45
CA ALA A 206 -13.06 -1.47 -6.57
C ALA A 206 -14.57 -1.45 -6.86
N ALA A 207 -14.98 -1.94 -8.03
CA ALA A 207 -16.38 -1.92 -8.45
C ALA A 207 -17.28 -2.63 -7.42
N GLY A 208 -18.30 -1.92 -6.93
CA GLY A 208 -19.22 -2.43 -5.92
C GLY A 208 -18.74 -2.31 -4.46
N TRP A 209 -17.55 -1.77 -4.22
CA TRP A 209 -17.08 -1.44 -2.87
C TRP A 209 -17.89 -0.29 -2.27
N ASP A 210 -18.27 -0.41 -1.00
CA ASP A 210 -19.04 0.58 -0.25
C ASP A 210 -18.52 0.67 1.19
N ARG A 211 -18.01 1.84 1.55
CA ARG A 211 -17.39 2.12 2.86
C ARG A 211 -18.37 1.93 4.01
N ASP A 212 -19.56 2.49 3.89
CA ASP A 212 -20.50 2.56 5.01
C ASP A 212 -21.16 1.19 5.23
N ALA A 213 -21.44 0.46 4.14
CA ALA A 213 -21.83 -0.94 4.19
C ALA A 213 -20.71 -1.82 4.80
N LEU A 214 -19.44 -1.59 4.43
CA LEU A 214 -18.31 -2.35 4.98
C LEU A 214 -18.19 -2.15 6.50
N ILE A 215 -18.29 -0.91 6.99
CA ILE A 215 -18.26 -0.61 8.43
C ILE A 215 -19.40 -1.35 9.15
N ALA A 216 -20.63 -1.27 8.63
CA ALA A 216 -21.78 -1.97 9.20
C ALA A 216 -21.59 -3.49 9.22
N SER A 217 -21.01 -4.06 8.16
CA SER A 217 -20.70 -5.49 8.05
C SER A 217 -19.62 -5.93 9.02
N LEU A 218 -18.58 -5.13 9.25
CA LEU A 218 -17.53 -5.41 10.25
C LEU A 218 -18.08 -5.35 11.68
N GLU A 219 -18.96 -4.38 11.97
CA GLU A 219 -19.67 -4.31 13.26
C GLU A 219 -20.64 -5.48 13.44
N SER A 220 -21.29 -5.95 12.37
CA SER A 220 -22.08 -7.17 12.37
C SER A 220 -21.22 -8.43 12.63
N ALA A 221 -20.08 -8.54 11.94
CA ALA A 221 -19.13 -9.63 12.12
C ALA A 221 -18.60 -9.69 13.56
N ALA A 222 -18.30 -8.53 14.18
CA ALA A 222 -17.88 -8.47 15.58
C ALA A 222 -18.96 -9.01 16.54
N ARG A 223 -20.24 -8.67 16.29
CA ARG A 223 -21.39 -9.21 17.04
C ARG A 223 -21.58 -10.71 16.81
N ILE A 224 -21.40 -11.20 15.59
CA ILE A 224 -21.46 -12.65 15.27
C ILE A 224 -20.37 -13.41 16.04
N VAL A 225 -19.14 -12.88 16.04
CA VAL A 225 -18.00 -13.47 16.77
C VAL A 225 -18.31 -13.61 18.26
N GLU A 226 -18.85 -12.56 18.87
CA GLU A 226 -19.22 -12.55 20.28
C GLU A 226 -20.42 -13.47 20.57
N ALA A 227 -21.52 -13.32 19.83
CA ALA A 227 -22.76 -14.04 20.07
C ALA A 227 -22.63 -15.56 19.90
N HIS A 228 -21.74 -16.01 19.00
CA HIS A 228 -21.52 -17.43 18.74
C HIS A 228 -20.25 -17.98 19.38
N GLY A 229 -19.51 -17.16 20.15
CA GLY A 229 -18.26 -17.58 20.78
C GLY A 229 -17.26 -18.16 19.77
N VAL A 230 -17.08 -17.47 18.63
CA VAL A 230 -16.24 -17.93 17.52
C VAL A 230 -14.81 -18.16 17.99
N GLU A 231 -14.31 -19.39 17.79
CA GLU A 231 -12.94 -19.76 18.12
C GLU A 231 -11.99 -19.51 16.95
N TRP A 232 -12.45 -19.79 15.73
CA TRP A 232 -11.66 -19.67 14.50
C TRP A 232 -12.35 -18.74 13.51
N ALA A 233 -11.63 -17.69 13.10
CA ALA A 233 -12.07 -16.78 12.06
C ALA A 233 -11.21 -16.97 10.81
N CYS A 234 -11.83 -17.43 9.73
CA CYS A 234 -11.19 -17.96 8.52
C CYS A 234 -11.38 -16.97 7.36
N PRO A 235 -10.39 -16.13 7.02
CA PRO A 235 -10.51 -15.16 5.95
C PRO A 235 -10.24 -15.76 4.55
N GLY A 236 -10.76 -15.11 3.51
CA GLY A 236 -10.45 -15.43 2.12
C GLY A 236 -8.98 -15.18 1.76
N HIS A 237 -8.29 -14.29 2.48
CA HIS A 237 -6.86 -14.06 2.33
C HIS A 237 -6.16 -13.91 3.68
N GLY A 238 -4.95 -14.48 3.77
CA GLY A 238 -4.12 -14.40 4.98
C GLY A 238 -4.30 -15.59 5.91
N LYS A 239 -3.94 -15.40 7.19
CA LYS A 239 -3.93 -16.47 8.20
C LYS A 239 -5.26 -16.55 8.94
N ILE A 240 -5.57 -17.73 9.44
CA ILE A 240 -6.69 -17.93 10.37
C ILE A 240 -6.40 -17.18 11.67
N LEU A 241 -7.41 -16.49 12.20
CA LEU A 241 -7.34 -15.75 13.45
C LEU A 241 -8.03 -16.52 14.56
N VAL A 242 -7.49 -16.41 15.77
CA VAL A 242 -8.01 -17.06 16.98
C VAL A 242 -8.04 -16.09 18.16
N GLY A 243 -8.98 -16.29 19.07
CA GLY A 243 -9.08 -15.51 20.31
C GLY A 243 -9.16 -14.00 20.08
N GLU A 244 -8.41 -13.23 20.88
CA GLU A 244 -8.43 -11.75 20.84
C GLU A 244 -7.96 -11.16 19.50
N ALA A 245 -7.18 -11.91 18.72
CA ALA A 245 -6.71 -11.46 17.41
C ALA A 245 -7.88 -11.19 16.44
N ILE A 246 -9.00 -11.91 16.57
CA ILE A 246 -10.20 -11.72 15.75
C ILE A 246 -10.78 -10.33 15.97
N GLN A 247 -11.04 -9.98 17.24
CA GLN A 247 -11.62 -8.69 17.61
C GLN A 247 -10.67 -7.53 17.34
N HIS A 248 -9.37 -7.73 17.56
CA HIS A 248 -8.35 -6.72 17.22
C HIS A 248 -8.33 -6.44 15.70
N ALA A 249 -8.35 -7.49 14.86
CA ALA A 249 -8.37 -7.32 13.41
C ALA A 249 -9.64 -6.58 12.95
N LEU A 250 -10.82 -6.97 13.42
CA LEU A 250 -12.08 -6.29 13.06
C LEU A 250 -12.07 -4.80 13.44
N ARG A 251 -11.66 -4.46 14.67
CA ARG A 251 -11.54 -3.05 15.10
C ARG A 251 -10.57 -2.26 14.23
N LYS A 252 -9.40 -2.84 13.92
CA LYS A 252 -8.40 -2.20 13.06
C LYS A 252 -8.97 -1.90 11.68
N ILE A 253 -9.66 -2.85 11.04
CA ILE A 253 -10.24 -2.64 9.71
C ILE A 253 -11.38 -1.60 9.76
N ILE A 254 -12.16 -1.54 10.84
CA ILE A 254 -13.16 -0.47 11.03
C ILE A 254 -12.49 0.91 11.07
N GLU A 255 -11.39 1.07 11.82
CA GLU A 255 -10.64 2.32 11.88
C GLU A 255 -10.06 2.70 10.52
N GLU A 256 -9.48 1.74 9.79
CA GLU A 256 -8.98 1.96 8.44
C GLU A 256 -10.09 2.36 7.47
N ALA A 257 -11.24 1.68 7.50
CA ALA A 257 -12.39 1.99 6.63
C ALA A 257 -12.91 3.41 6.88
N ARG A 258 -12.96 3.85 8.15
CA ARG A 258 -13.35 5.24 8.50
C ARG A 258 -12.39 6.28 7.92
N ALA A 259 -11.10 5.96 7.83
CA ALA A 259 -10.09 6.85 7.25
C ALA A 259 -10.14 6.92 5.70
N LEU A 260 -10.85 6.00 5.03
CA LEU A 260 -11.02 5.98 3.57
C LEU A 260 -12.22 6.80 3.12
N ALA A 261 -12.35 8.03 3.62
CA ALA A 261 -13.36 8.97 3.14
C ALA A 261 -13.00 9.49 1.74
N SER A 262 -13.92 9.33 0.79
CA SER A 262 -13.80 9.89 -0.56
C SER A 262 -12.56 9.43 -1.34
N ILE A 263 -12.38 8.12 -1.46
CA ILE A 263 -11.37 7.52 -2.33
C ILE A 263 -11.81 7.48 -3.79
N THR A 264 -10.84 7.53 -4.69
CA THR A 264 -11.05 7.37 -6.13
C THR A 264 -11.30 5.90 -6.46
N ALA A 265 -12.23 5.63 -7.38
CA ALA A 265 -12.53 4.27 -7.83
C ALA A 265 -11.31 3.58 -8.46
N ILE A 266 -11.20 2.26 -8.23
CA ILE A 266 -10.16 1.43 -8.82
C ILE A 266 -10.64 0.91 -10.17
N THR A 267 -9.85 1.20 -11.20
CA THR A 267 -10.06 0.77 -12.58
C THR A 267 -8.73 0.26 -13.14
N SER A 268 -8.72 -0.43 -14.28
CA SER A 268 -7.48 -0.85 -14.94
C SER A 268 -6.56 0.34 -15.26
N ALA A 269 -7.13 1.52 -15.58
CA ALA A 269 -6.36 2.75 -15.74
C ALA A 269 -5.71 3.23 -14.43
N ARG A 270 -6.39 3.06 -13.28
CA ARG A 270 -5.81 3.37 -11.97
C ARG A 270 -4.69 2.41 -11.59
N VAL A 271 -4.88 1.11 -11.83
CA VAL A 271 -3.85 0.09 -11.63
C VAL A 271 -2.60 0.43 -12.45
N ARG A 272 -2.78 0.80 -13.72
CA ARG A 272 -1.69 1.28 -14.59
C ARG A 272 -0.96 2.47 -13.98
N TYR A 273 -1.70 3.52 -13.63
CA TYR A 273 -1.12 4.71 -13.00
C TYR A 273 -0.29 4.38 -11.74
N VAL A 274 -0.81 3.54 -10.84
CA VAL A 274 -0.08 3.15 -9.62
C VAL A 274 1.15 2.30 -9.95
N SER A 275 1.07 1.41 -10.94
CA SER A 275 2.21 0.62 -11.39
C SER A 275 3.32 1.48 -12.01
N GLU A 276 2.97 2.45 -12.84
CA GLU A 276 3.93 3.41 -13.44
C GLU A 276 4.56 4.29 -12.37
N TYR A 277 3.75 4.78 -11.42
CA TYR A 277 4.27 5.54 -10.29
C TYR A 277 5.21 4.70 -9.41
N ALA A 278 4.90 3.42 -9.17
CA ALA A 278 5.80 2.54 -8.44
C ALA A 278 7.15 2.44 -9.15
N GLN A 279 7.19 2.22 -10.46
CA GLN A 279 8.44 2.12 -11.21
C GLN A 279 9.31 3.38 -11.07
N GLU A 280 8.73 4.55 -11.30
CA GLU A 280 9.44 5.82 -11.13
C GLU A 280 9.90 6.03 -9.68
N LEU A 281 9.05 5.71 -8.69
CA LEU A 281 9.39 5.83 -7.28
C LEU A 281 10.61 4.97 -6.93
N PHE A 282 10.69 3.73 -7.42
CA PHE A 282 11.79 2.83 -7.04
C PHE A 282 13.15 3.27 -7.61
N GLU A 283 13.17 3.94 -8.75
CA GLU A 283 14.37 4.60 -9.27
C GLU A 283 14.83 5.73 -8.34
N GLU A 284 13.89 6.53 -7.86
CA GLU A 284 14.18 7.59 -6.89
C GLU A 284 14.62 7.04 -5.53
N LEU A 285 13.92 6.02 -5.01
CA LEU A 285 14.27 5.37 -3.75
C LEU A 285 15.64 4.71 -3.84
N ASN A 286 15.98 4.07 -4.95
CA ASN A 286 17.33 3.54 -5.18
C ASN A 286 18.38 4.63 -5.01
N THR A 287 18.17 5.79 -5.63
CA THR A 287 19.09 6.93 -5.55
C THR A 287 19.23 7.46 -4.12
N VAL A 288 18.10 7.67 -3.44
CA VAL A 288 18.07 8.26 -2.10
C VAL A 288 18.62 7.30 -1.04
N PHE A 289 18.24 6.02 -1.08
CA PHE A 289 18.77 5.03 -0.14
C PHE A 289 20.26 4.77 -0.38
N THR A 290 20.73 4.79 -1.64
CA THR A 290 22.18 4.71 -1.92
C THR A 290 22.94 5.84 -1.23
N GLU A 291 22.40 7.06 -1.26
CA GLU A 291 23.02 8.19 -0.57
C GLU A 291 22.97 8.06 0.96
N ILE A 292 21.86 7.61 1.54
CA ILE A 292 21.74 7.38 2.98
C ILE A 292 22.74 6.31 3.44
N LEU A 293 22.80 5.18 2.73
CA LEU A 293 23.72 4.08 3.06
C LEU A 293 25.19 4.51 2.89
N ALA A 294 25.50 5.29 1.86
CA ALA A 294 26.84 5.84 1.69
C ALA A 294 27.24 6.77 2.84
N ARG A 295 26.31 7.60 3.36
CA ARG A 295 26.56 8.46 4.52
C ARG A 295 26.82 7.65 5.78
N ILE A 296 26.03 6.60 6.02
CA ILE A 296 26.22 5.67 7.14
C ILE A 296 27.63 5.07 7.09
N GLU A 297 28.02 4.49 5.95
CA GLU A 297 29.33 3.83 5.82
C GLU A 297 30.50 4.82 5.90
N GLN A 298 30.38 6.00 5.29
CA GLN A 298 31.41 7.03 5.38
C GLN A 298 31.63 7.48 6.83
N LEU A 299 30.55 7.73 7.57
CA LEU A 299 30.65 8.15 8.97
C LEU A 299 31.21 7.02 9.84
N ALA A 300 30.70 5.80 9.69
CA ALA A 300 31.21 4.64 10.42
C ALA A 300 32.71 4.39 10.14
N GLY A 301 33.14 4.57 8.89
CA GLY A 301 34.55 4.49 8.50
C GLY A 301 35.42 5.57 9.17
N LYS A 302 34.94 6.82 9.25
CA LYS A 302 35.63 7.90 9.98
C LYS A 302 35.71 7.60 11.49
N MET A 303 34.63 7.12 12.10
CA MET A 303 34.62 6.74 13.52
C MET A 303 35.60 5.60 13.80
N GLN A 304 35.65 4.60 12.91
CA GLN A 304 36.61 3.50 13.02
C GLN A 304 38.06 3.98 12.88
N TYR A 305 38.32 4.97 12.02
CA TYR A 305 39.65 5.55 11.84
C TYR A 305 40.16 6.26 13.11
N VAL A 306 39.26 6.89 13.88
CA VAL A 306 39.58 7.50 15.19
C VAL A 306 39.45 6.50 16.35
N GLU A 307 39.45 5.19 16.06
CA GLU A 307 39.39 4.09 17.04
C GLU A 307 38.09 3.99 17.87
N GLU A 308 37.04 4.74 17.49
CA GLU A 308 35.70 4.69 18.09
C GLU A 308 34.87 3.50 17.54
N LEU A 309 35.33 2.28 17.81
CA LEU A 309 34.79 1.04 17.23
C LEU A 309 33.33 0.77 17.61
N SER A 310 32.95 1.08 18.86
CA SER A 310 31.57 0.89 19.35
C SER A 310 30.59 1.84 18.64
N ALA A 311 30.98 3.10 18.47
CA ALA A 311 30.20 4.09 17.73
C ALA A 311 30.08 3.69 16.25
N ALA A 312 31.18 3.27 15.62
CA ALA A 312 31.18 2.80 14.24
C ALA A 312 30.24 1.61 14.01
N ARG A 313 30.17 0.64 14.94
CA ARG A 313 29.19 -0.46 14.89
C ARG A 313 27.76 0.05 15.04
N SER A 314 27.52 0.88 16.05
CA SER A 314 26.19 1.46 16.32
C SER A 314 25.64 2.24 15.13
N ILE A 315 26.50 2.98 14.41
CA ILE A 315 26.12 3.73 13.20
C ILE A 315 25.68 2.79 12.08
N ARG A 316 26.40 1.69 11.84
CA ARG A 316 26.02 0.70 10.81
C ARG A 316 24.71 -0.01 11.14
N GLU A 317 24.41 -0.18 12.42
CA GLU A 317 23.16 -0.80 12.89
C GLU A 317 21.94 0.12 12.81
N ILE A 318 22.11 1.42 12.50
CA ILE A 318 20.98 2.35 12.31
C ILE A 318 20.05 1.88 11.19
N MET A 319 20.61 1.31 10.12
CA MET A 319 19.86 0.82 8.96
C MET A 319 20.49 -0.46 8.42
N ASP A 320 19.67 -1.51 8.29
CA ASP A 320 20.09 -2.76 7.66
C ASP A 320 20.23 -2.59 6.14
N SER A 321 21.46 -2.35 5.69
CA SER A 321 21.79 -2.12 4.29
C SER A 321 21.48 -3.32 3.39
N ALA A 322 21.66 -4.53 3.91
CA ALA A 322 21.38 -5.77 3.17
C ALA A 322 19.87 -5.91 2.94
N GLN A 323 19.07 -5.66 3.98
CA GLN A 323 17.62 -5.73 3.88
C GLN A 323 17.05 -4.66 2.94
N VAL A 324 17.57 -3.42 2.97
CA VAL A 324 17.17 -2.35 2.05
C VAL A 324 17.51 -2.72 0.60
N THR A 325 18.75 -3.14 0.35
CA THR A 325 19.22 -3.54 -0.98
C THR A 325 18.43 -4.72 -1.54
N GLN A 326 18.15 -5.72 -0.69
CA GLN A 326 17.32 -6.86 -1.06
C GLN A 326 15.92 -6.42 -1.49
N MET A 327 15.26 -5.56 -0.71
CA MET A 327 13.91 -5.10 -1.04
C MET A 327 13.85 -4.29 -2.34
N LEU A 328 14.85 -3.43 -2.59
CA LEU A 328 14.93 -2.69 -3.84
C LEU A 328 15.18 -3.62 -5.04
N SER A 329 16.04 -4.63 -4.87
CA SER A 329 16.30 -5.66 -5.89
C SER A 329 15.08 -6.56 -6.14
N GLU A 330 14.33 -6.90 -5.09
CA GLU A 330 13.07 -7.65 -5.20
C GLU A 330 12.07 -6.93 -6.11
N PHE A 331 11.97 -5.60 -6.03
CA PHE A 331 11.08 -4.85 -6.92
C PHE A 331 11.57 -4.89 -8.36
N LYS A 332 12.88 -4.73 -8.60
CA LYS A 332 13.47 -4.82 -9.94
C LYS A 332 13.16 -6.15 -10.62
N ASN A 333 13.28 -7.26 -9.89
CA ASN A 333 12.93 -8.59 -10.42
C ASN A 333 11.44 -8.67 -10.81
N PHE A 334 10.54 -8.02 -10.07
CA PHE A 334 9.12 -7.93 -10.43
C PHE A 334 8.88 -7.05 -11.67
N GLN A 335 9.64 -5.96 -11.84
CA GLN A 335 9.58 -5.14 -13.06
C GLN A 335 10.02 -5.94 -14.29
N GLU A 336 11.07 -6.75 -14.17
CA GLU A 336 11.56 -7.64 -15.23
C GLU A 336 10.51 -8.69 -15.58
N GLY A 337 9.90 -9.35 -14.58
CA GLY A 337 8.81 -10.33 -14.80
C GLY A 337 7.54 -9.72 -15.41
N TYR A 338 7.23 -8.45 -15.12
CA TYR A 338 6.16 -7.73 -15.81
C TYR A 338 6.52 -7.44 -17.28
N THR A 339 7.76 -7.02 -17.53
CA THR A 339 8.24 -6.72 -18.89
C THR A 339 8.30 -7.97 -19.78
N SER A 340 8.59 -9.14 -19.20
CA SER A 340 8.56 -10.43 -19.92
C SER A 340 7.15 -11.01 -20.11
N GLY A 341 6.12 -10.41 -19.49
CA GLY A 341 4.73 -10.90 -19.56
C GLY A 341 4.39 -12.01 -18.56
N GLU A 342 5.28 -12.34 -17.63
CA GLU A 342 5.05 -13.36 -16.59
C GLU A 342 4.16 -12.86 -15.45
N LEU A 343 4.17 -11.54 -15.20
CA LEU A 343 3.42 -10.89 -14.13
C LEU A 343 2.37 -9.94 -14.69
N LEU A 344 1.23 -9.85 -13.99
CA LEU A 344 0.19 -8.87 -14.28
C LEU A 344 0.56 -7.48 -13.77
N GLN A 345 -0.01 -6.45 -14.38
CA GLN A 345 0.20 -5.07 -13.97
C GLN A 345 -0.20 -4.80 -12.51
N VAL A 346 -1.31 -5.39 -12.05
CA VAL A 346 -1.76 -5.28 -10.65
C VAL A 346 -0.78 -5.91 -9.66
N GLN A 347 -0.08 -6.98 -10.04
CA GLN A 347 0.91 -7.63 -9.19
C GLN A 347 2.13 -6.73 -8.96
N LEU A 348 2.57 -6.02 -10.01
CA LEU A 348 3.65 -5.04 -9.90
C LEU A 348 3.27 -3.90 -8.95
N ALA A 349 2.07 -3.34 -9.11
CA ALA A 349 1.56 -2.25 -8.26
C ALA A 349 1.50 -2.67 -6.78
N LEU A 350 0.92 -3.83 -6.47
CA LEU A 350 0.84 -4.37 -5.11
C LEU A 350 2.21 -4.68 -4.51
N LYS A 351 3.15 -5.18 -5.32
CA LYS A 351 4.53 -5.40 -4.85
C LYS A 351 5.20 -4.09 -4.46
N GLY A 352 5.00 -3.02 -5.24
CA GLY A 352 5.48 -1.69 -4.89
C GLY A 352 4.94 -1.20 -3.55
N ILE A 353 3.62 -1.34 -3.33
CA ILE A 353 2.94 -0.98 -2.07
C ILE A 353 3.53 -1.76 -0.89
N GLN A 354 3.67 -3.08 -1.04
CA GLN A 354 4.24 -3.95 -0.01
C GLN A 354 5.65 -3.53 0.38
N ILE A 355 6.53 -3.28 -0.60
CA ILE A 355 7.92 -2.93 -0.31
C ILE A 355 8.01 -1.53 0.32
N VAL A 356 7.25 -0.55 -0.16
CA VAL A 356 7.24 0.81 0.43
C VAL A 356 6.78 0.77 1.89
N GLN A 357 5.77 -0.03 2.22
CA GLN A 357 5.34 -0.26 3.61
C GLN A 357 6.39 -0.96 4.47
N ARG A 358 7.26 -1.80 3.88
CA ARG A 358 8.37 -2.43 4.61
C ARG A 358 9.51 -1.43 4.81
N LEU A 359 9.91 -0.71 3.76
CA LEU A 359 10.96 0.32 3.80
C LEU A 359 10.64 1.39 4.84
N SER A 360 9.42 1.93 4.84
CA SER A 360 8.99 2.94 5.81
C SER A 360 9.11 2.48 7.27
N ARG A 361 8.94 1.18 7.55
CA ARG A 361 9.14 0.62 8.90
C ARG A 361 10.60 0.46 9.31
N LEU A 362 11.53 0.42 8.34
CA LEU A 362 12.97 0.34 8.62
C LEU A 362 13.60 1.72 8.89
N ILE A 363 12.95 2.81 8.45
CA ILE A 363 13.49 4.15 8.66
C ILE A 363 13.39 4.54 10.13
N ARG A 364 14.52 4.52 10.82
CA ARG A 364 14.69 4.99 12.19
C ARG A 364 14.94 6.51 12.19
N TYR A 365 13.89 7.30 11.96
CA TYR A 365 13.99 8.75 11.75
C TYR A 365 14.85 9.49 12.81
N PRO A 366 14.65 9.29 14.13
CA PRO A 366 15.44 10.02 15.13
C PRO A 366 16.95 9.71 15.04
N GLN A 367 17.32 8.44 14.86
CA GLN A 367 18.72 8.05 14.73
C GLN A 367 19.33 8.48 13.39
N LEU A 368 18.56 8.45 12.30
CA LEU A 368 19.06 8.88 10.99
C LEU A 368 19.27 10.39 10.93
N GLN A 369 18.46 11.18 11.63
CA GLN A 369 18.56 12.64 11.60
C GLN A 369 19.86 13.18 12.25
N THR A 370 20.54 12.38 13.07
CA THR A 370 21.86 12.77 13.63
C THR A 370 23.00 12.63 12.62
N ILE A 371 22.81 11.83 11.57
CA ILE A 371 23.85 11.48 10.60
C ILE A 371 23.51 11.89 9.16
N CYS A 372 22.23 12.08 8.85
CA CYS A 372 21.71 12.46 7.55
C CYS A 372 20.99 13.80 7.63
N ASP A 373 21.00 14.52 6.51
CA ASP A 373 20.29 15.78 6.41
C ASP A 373 18.78 15.59 6.58
N ALA A 374 18.14 16.45 7.37
CA ALA A 374 16.70 16.39 7.63
C ALA A 374 15.87 16.53 6.34
N SER A 375 16.30 17.33 5.35
CA SER A 375 15.61 17.49 4.08
C SER A 375 15.62 16.19 3.26
N LEU A 376 16.72 15.42 3.31
CA LEU A 376 16.81 14.13 2.62
C LEU A 376 15.82 13.13 3.23
N LEU A 377 15.75 13.05 4.57
CA LEU A 377 14.85 12.12 5.26
C LEU A 377 13.37 12.50 5.07
N ARG A 378 13.04 13.80 5.12
CA ARG A 378 11.70 14.30 4.82
C ARG A 378 11.30 14.03 3.37
N LEU A 379 12.21 14.21 2.41
CA LEU A 379 11.99 13.87 1.01
C LEU A 379 11.66 12.37 0.88
N THR A 380 12.46 11.47 1.47
CA THR A 380 12.19 10.02 1.45
C THR A 380 10.82 9.68 2.02
N GLY A 381 10.47 10.27 3.18
CA GLY A 381 9.16 10.08 3.80
C GLY A 381 8.01 10.58 2.91
N THR A 382 8.21 11.72 2.26
CA THR A 382 7.25 12.31 1.33
C THR A 382 7.04 11.44 0.09
N LEU A 383 8.11 10.94 -0.52
CA LEU A 383 8.06 10.06 -1.69
C LEU A 383 7.23 8.81 -1.41
N MET A 384 7.52 8.13 -0.29
CA MET A 384 6.82 6.92 0.12
C MET A 384 5.35 7.20 0.49
N SER A 385 5.09 8.25 1.26
CA SER A 385 3.72 8.58 1.68
C SER A 385 2.85 8.99 0.51
N ASP A 386 3.32 9.86 -0.39
CA ASP A 386 2.59 10.27 -1.60
C ASP A 386 2.18 9.05 -2.45
N PHE A 387 3.09 8.09 -2.61
CA PHE A 387 2.79 6.86 -3.34
C PHE A 387 1.73 6.02 -2.63
N LEU A 388 1.81 5.85 -1.31
CA LEU A 388 0.80 5.12 -0.55
C LEU A 388 -0.58 5.81 -0.58
N TYR A 389 -0.62 7.15 -0.51
CA TYR A 389 -1.85 7.92 -0.68
C TYR A 389 -2.44 7.72 -2.08
N ALA A 390 -1.61 7.81 -3.12
CA ALA A 390 -2.02 7.55 -4.49
C ALA A 390 -2.55 6.11 -4.66
N ALA A 391 -1.86 5.11 -4.11
CA ALA A 391 -2.30 3.71 -4.16
C ALA A 391 -3.64 3.47 -3.47
N LYS A 392 -3.94 4.21 -2.39
CA LYS A 392 -5.23 4.18 -1.68
C LYS A 392 -6.35 4.95 -2.39
N GLY A 393 -6.06 5.63 -3.50
CA GLY A 393 -7.04 6.49 -4.17
C GLY A 393 -7.37 7.78 -3.41
N LEU A 394 -6.63 8.10 -2.35
CA LEU A 394 -6.81 9.32 -1.57
C LEU A 394 -6.29 10.51 -2.35
N LYS A 395 -7.03 11.62 -2.30
CA LYS A 395 -6.52 12.90 -2.77
C LYS A 395 -5.55 13.43 -1.73
N VAL A 396 -4.33 13.76 -2.16
CA VAL A 396 -3.42 14.53 -1.33
C VAL A 396 -4.03 15.93 -1.24
N GLU A 397 -4.50 16.33 -0.08
CA GLU A 397 -4.81 17.75 0.14
C GLU A 397 -3.49 18.52 0.04
N GLU A 398 -3.39 19.37 -0.98
CA GLU A 398 -2.24 20.24 -1.14
C GLU A 398 -2.33 21.31 -0.04
N ASP A 399 -1.54 21.18 1.03
CA ASP A 399 -1.41 22.17 2.12
C ASP A 399 -0.65 23.41 1.62
N LEU A 400 -1.15 24.02 0.54
CA LEU A 400 -0.58 25.22 -0.06
C LEU A 400 -0.93 26.43 0.78
N ARG A 401 0.08 27.00 1.44
CA ARG A 401 -0.03 28.19 2.29
C ARG A 401 0.49 29.41 1.56
N ILE A 402 0.06 30.58 2.01
CA ILE A 402 0.59 31.86 1.52
C ILE A 402 1.95 32.08 2.18
N VAL A 403 3.00 32.21 1.37
CA VAL A 403 4.39 32.35 1.80
C VAL A 403 5.04 33.50 1.04
N ASP A 404 5.89 34.28 1.70
CA ASP A 404 6.73 35.28 1.04
C ASP A 404 7.90 34.58 0.34
N LEU A 405 7.94 34.69 -0.98
CA LEU A 405 8.94 34.06 -1.82
C LEU A 405 10.36 34.59 -1.54
N ASN A 406 10.50 35.85 -1.13
CA ASN A 406 11.81 36.41 -0.78
C ASN A 406 12.34 35.81 0.52
N ALA A 407 11.48 35.72 1.55
CA ALA A 407 11.84 35.09 2.82
C ALA A 407 12.22 33.63 2.60
N PHE A 408 11.42 32.89 1.81
CA PHE A 408 11.73 31.52 1.41
C PHE A 408 13.09 31.38 0.72
N ALA A 409 13.39 32.22 -0.27
CA ALA A 409 14.65 32.16 -1.01
C ALA A 409 15.85 32.58 -0.15
N ALA A 410 15.67 33.53 0.78
CA ALA A 410 16.68 33.91 1.75
C ALA A 410 16.98 32.76 2.73
N ASP A 411 15.94 32.11 3.26
CA ASP A 411 16.08 30.95 4.16
C ASP A 411 16.80 29.79 3.47
N LEU A 412 16.41 29.46 2.23
CA LEU A 412 17.10 28.46 1.42
C LEU A 412 18.58 28.84 1.23
N THR A 413 18.88 30.09 0.89
CA THR A 413 20.27 30.56 0.72
C THR A 413 21.08 30.40 2.01
N ASN A 414 20.50 30.78 3.15
CA ASN A 414 21.12 30.66 4.47
C ASN A 414 21.41 29.21 4.83
N GLU A 415 20.49 28.29 4.53
CA GLU A 415 20.69 26.85 4.75
C GLU A 415 21.80 26.29 3.88
N LEU A 416 21.86 26.65 2.59
CA LEU A 416 22.92 26.18 1.68
C LEU A 416 24.31 26.70 2.07
N LEU A 417 24.38 27.88 2.69
CA LEU A 417 25.62 28.48 3.22
C LEU A 417 25.99 27.97 4.62
N TRP A 418 25.10 27.22 5.28
CA TRP A 418 25.31 26.76 6.65
C TRP A 418 26.43 25.72 6.74
N ARG A 419 27.19 25.78 7.85
CA ARG A 419 28.29 24.86 8.15
C ARG A 419 28.15 24.34 9.59
N PRO A 420 28.05 23.01 9.80
CA PRO A 420 28.17 22.38 11.10
C PRO A 420 29.44 22.80 11.83
N GLY A 421 29.33 22.98 13.16
CA GLY A 421 30.47 23.36 14.00
C GLY A 421 30.89 24.82 13.92
N LYS A 422 30.27 25.67 13.08
CA LYS A 422 30.59 27.11 13.01
C LYS A 422 30.34 27.85 14.34
N ASN A 423 29.55 27.26 15.24
CA ASN A 423 29.19 27.82 16.55
C ASN A 423 29.51 26.91 17.75
N LEU A 424 30.06 25.70 17.57
CA LEU A 424 30.46 24.85 18.70
C LEU A 424 31.95 25.04 18.95
N LEU A 425 32.27 25.82 19.98
CA LEU A 425 33.63 25.87 20.50
C LEU A 425 33.92 24.53 21.19
N LEU A 426 35.15 24.01 21.10
CA LEU A 426 35.53 22.77 21.78
C LEU A 426 35.22 22.84 23.30
N ASP A 427 35.22 24.06 23.85
CA ASP A 427 34.91 24.40 25.23
C ASP A 427 33.43 24.21 25.63
N GLU A 428 32.52 24.02 24.65
CA GLU A 428 31.08 23.76 24.86
C GLU A 428 30.72 22.27 24.80
N VAL A 429 31.67 21.41 24.44
CA VAL A 429 31.50 19.95 24.43
C VAL A 429 31.57 19.46 25.88
N PRO A 430 30.59 18.67 26.36
CA PRO A 430 30.69 18.07 27.69
C PRO A 430 31.99 17.29 27.86
N ASP A 431 32.67 17.48 29.00
CA ASP A 431 33.92 16.79 29.34
C ASP A 431 33.66 15.36 29.83
N ASP A 432 32.92 14.59 29.01
CA ASP A 432 32.61 13.20 29.19
C ASP A 432 32.68 12.44 27.85
N GLU A 433 32.88 11.13 27.92
CA GLU A 433 33.07 10.26 26.75
C GLU A 433 31.88 10.29 25.79
N GLU A 434 30.66 10.46 26.31
CA GLU A 434 29.45 10.50 25.49
C GLU A 434 29.29 11.85 24.77
N GLY A 435 29.59 12.95 25.46
CA GLY A 435 29.65 14.30 24.90
C GLY A 435 30.64 14.43 23.76
N PHE A 436 31.87 13.92 23.96
CA PHE A 436 32.90 13.93 22.92
C PHE A 436 32.53 13.07 21.71
N LYS A 437 31.99 11.86 21.94
CA LYS A 437 31.49 10.98 20.87
C LYS A 437 30.37 11.64 20.05
N ASN A 438 29.43 12.31 20.70
CA ASN A 438 28.35 13.03 20.02
C ASN A 438 28.87 14.21 19.18
N TYR A 439 29.87 14.92 19.69
CA TYR A 439 30.57 15.96 18.94
C TYR A 439 31.23 15.39 17.67
N LEU A 440 31.98 14.28 17.79
CA LEU A 440 32.63 13.63 16.65
C LEU A 440 31.61 13.19 15.59
N ILE A 441 30.51 12.58 16.01
CA ILE A 441 29.42 12.18 15.10
C ILE A 441 28.87 13.39 14.35
N SER A 442 28.59 14.49 15.04
CA SER A 442 28.08 15.72 14.43
C SER A 442 29.10 16.39 13.50
N ALA A 443 30.39 16.36 13.84
CA ALA A 443 31.44 16.96 13.02
C ALA A 443 31.69 16.13 11.75
N PHE A 444 31.71 14.81 11.87
CA PHE A 444 32.00 13.90 10.76
C PHE A 444 30.81 13.63 9.83
N SER A 445 29.57 13.84 10.29
CA SER A 445 28.35 13.72 9.49
C SER A 445 28.16 14.86 8.48
N HIS A 446 28.86 15.99 8.67
CA HIS A 446 28.80 17.09 7.71
C HIS A 446 29.37 16.71 6.34
N VAL A 447 28.59 16.94 5.28
CA VAL A 447 29.04 16.86 3.89
C VAL A 447 29.12 18.27 3.31
N PRO A 448 30.32 18.82 3.07
CA PRO A 448 30.51 20.19 2.60
C PRO A 448 30.28 20.34 1.08
N LEU A 449 29.11 19.92 0.57
CA LEU A 449 28.81 19.93 -0.87
C LEU A 449 28.93 21.32 -1.52
N PHE A 450 28.57 22.36 -0.78
CA PHE A 450 28.54 23.73 -1.29
C PHE A 450 29.80 24.54 -0.97
N ASN A 451 30.82 23.97 -0.30
CA ASN A 451 32.00 24.73 0.13
C ASN A 451 32.81 25.34 -1.02
N SER A 452 32.71 24.76 -2.22
CA SER A 452 33.40 25.21 -3.44
C SER A 452 32.47 25.94 -4.42
N VAL A 453 31.23 26.25 -4.01
CA VAL A 453 30.21 26.92 -4.80
C VAL A 453 29.97 28.32 -4.24
N GLU A 454 30.10 29.34 -5.07
CA GLU A 454 29.69 30.70 -4.72
C GLU A 454 28.15 30.79 -4.75
N ILE A 455 27.51 30.98 -3.59
CA ILE A 455 26.06 31.11 -3.49
C ILE A 455 25.69 32.57 -3.24
N VAL A 456 24.84 33.13 -4.10
CA VAL A 456 24.35 34.50 -4.01
C VAL A 456 22.83 34.46 -3.85
N GLY A 457 22.35 35.01 -2.74
CA GLY A 457 20.92 35.11 -2.43
C GLY A 457 20.19 36.23 -3.17
N PRO A 458 18.85 36.28 -3.06
CA PRO A 458 18.04 37.30 -3.72
C PRO A 458 18.36 38.71 -3.21
N SER A 459 18.31 39.69 -4.11
CA SER A 459 18.53 41.12 -3.84
C SER A 459 17.26 41.92 -4.10
N THR A 460 16.17 41.61 -3.40
CA THR A 460 14.87 42.28 -3.60
C THR A 460 14.26 42.75 -2.28
N PRO A 461 13.90 44.04 -2.13
CA PRO A 461 13.34 44.58 -0.90
C PRO A 461 11.81 44.47 -0.79
N SER A 462 11.08 44.09 -1.85
CA SER A 462 9.62 43.97 -1.85
C SER A 462 9.16 42.55 -1.53
N SER A 463 8.24 42.42 -0.58
CA SER A 463 7.57 41.14 -0.25
C SER A 463 6.73 40.65 -1.44
N LEU A 464 6.86 39.37 -1.80
CA LEU A 464 6.15 38.76 -2.92
C LEU A 464 5.46 37.48 -2.45
N LEU A 465 4.14 37.52 -2.29
CA LEU A 465 3.37 36.43 -1.70
C LEU A 465 2.89 35.44 -2.76
N VAL A 466 3.21 34.16 -2.58
CA VAL A 466 2.79 33.06 -3.47
C VAL A 466 2.16 31.93 -2.66
N ARG A 467 1.42 31.03 -3.32
CA ARG A 467 0.89 29.81 -2.69
C ARG A 467 1.81 28.63 -2.94
N MET A 468 2.32 28.02 -1.88
CA MET A 468 3.21 26.87 -1.98
C MET A 468 3.11 25.98 -0.74
N GLU A 469 3.59 24.74 -0.84
CA GLU A 469 3.96 23.94 0.34
C GLU A 469 5.47 24.09 0.54
N ALA A 470 5.85 24.95 1.49
CA ALA A 470 7.22 25.43 1.63
C ALA A 470 8.23 24.30 1.91
N SER A 471 7.87 23.31 2.73
CA SER A 471 8.81 22.25 3.12
C SER A 471 9.15 21.33 1.94
N ARG A 472 8.14 20.88 1.19
CA ARG A 472 8.31 20.10 -0.05
C ARG A 472 9.08 20.90 -1.09
N LEU A 473 8.72 22.17 -1.29
CA LEU A 473 9.40 23.01 -2.28
C LEU A 473 10.89 23.15 -1.92
N HIS A 474 11.17 23.45 -0.66
CA HIS A 474 12.52 23.56 -0.12
C HIS A 474 13.35 22.28 -0.33
N ASP A 475 12.84 21.14 0.13
CA ASP A 475 13.55 19.86 0.06
C ASP A 475 13.85 19.45 -1.39
N ASN A 476 12.92 19.74 -2.32
CA ASN A 476 13.10 19.47 -3.74
C ASN A 476 14.12 20.39 -4.42
N ILE A 477 14.06 21.70 -4.15
CA ILE A 477 15.03 22.65 -4.70
C ILE A 477 16.42 22.32 -4.16
N LYS A 478 16.57 22.15 -2.84
CA LYS A 478 17.84 21.80 -2.22
C LYS A 478 18.43 20.53 -2.82
N ARG A 479 17.63 19.47 -2.98
CA ARG A 479 18.07 18.22 -3.62
C ARG A 479 18.60 18.45 -5.04
N MET A 480 17.89 19.22 -5.85
CA MET A 480 18.31 19.55 -7.22
C MET A 480 19.63 20.33 -7.23
N LEU A 481 19.82 21.27 -6.30
CA LEU A 481 21.06 22.03 -6.16
C LEU A 481 22.22 21.17 -5.66
N GLU A 482 21.98 20.22 -4.77
CA GLU A 482 22.99 19.23 -4.35
C GLU A 482 23.48 18.38 -5.52
N GLU A 483 22.58 17.95 -6.41
CA GLU A 483 22.94 17.19 -7.61
C GLU A 483 23.78 18.03 -8.58
N LEU A 484 23.44 19.30 -8.76
CA LEU A 484 24.23 20.22 -9.58
C LEU A 484 25.60 20.57 -8.96
N ALA A 485 25.67 20.69 -7.63
CA ALA A 485 26.95 20.86 -6.92
C ALA A 485 27.85 19.64 -7.12
N LYS A 486 27.31 18.43 -6.97
CA LYS A 486 28.03 17.16 -7.26
C LYS A 486 28.46 17.07 -8.72
N ALA A 487 27.68 17.62 -9.65
CA ALA A 487 28.01 17.69 -11.08
C ALA A 487 29.01 18.80 -11.47
N GLY A 488 29.52 19.58 -10.51
CA GLY A 488 30.56 20.58 -10.74
C GLY A 488 30.07 22.02 -10.88
N ALA A 489 28.94 22.38 -10.26
CA ALA A 489 28.55 23.79 -10.14
C ALA A 489 29.66 24.62 -9.45
N LYS A 490 29.84 25.87 -9.90
CA LYS A 490 30.80 26.84 -9.35
C LYS A 490 30.13 28.06 -8.76
N LYS A 491 28.97 28.44 -9.29
CA LYS A 491 28.18 29.57 -8.80
C LYS A 491 26.70 29.24 -8.89
N MET A 492 25.94 29.63 -7.87
CA MET A 492 24.48 29.55 -7.83
C MET A 492 23.95 30.93 -7.43
N ARG A 493 23.15 31.56 -8.29
CA ARG A 493 22.50 32.83 -7.99
C ARG A 493 20.99 32.67 -7.98
N LEU A 494 20.38 33.05 -6.87
CA LEU A 494 18.93 33.05 -6.70
C LEU A 494 18.41 34.47 -6.90
N GLU A 495 17.46 34.65 -7.81
CA GLU A 495 16.83 35.92 -8.13
C GLU A 495 15.31 35.77 -8.12
N ILE A 496 14.61 36.79 -7.61
CA ILE A 496 13.15 36.85 -7.69
C ILE A 496 12.76 37.71 -8.87
N ARG A 497 11.93 37.15 -9.74
CA ARG A 497 11.29 37.89 -10.83
C ARG A 497 9.88 38.25 -10.39
N ASP A 498 9.72 39.53 -10.02
CA ASP A 498 8.43 40.14 -9.71
C ASP A 498 7.70 40.50 -11.01
N ASP A 499 7.00 39.51 -11.56
CA ASP A 499 6.06 39.70 -12.66
C ASP A 499 4.64 39.60 -12.10
N THR A 500 3.88 40.69 -12.27
CA THR A 500 2.48 40.81 -11.83
C THR A 500 1.55 39.71 -12.34
N GLU A 501 1.94 38.96 -13.38
CA GLU A 501 1.20 37.82 -13.91
C GLU A 501 1.81 36.45 -13.53
N ASN A 502 3.13 36.33 -13.47
CA ASN A 502 3.83 35.06 -13.20
C ASN A 502 5.07 35.25 -12.31
N PRO A 503 4.89 35.39 -10.99
CA PRO A 503 6.01 35.49 -10.06
C PRO A 503 6.88 34.24 -10.16
N ALA A 504 8.20 34.43 -10.14
CA ALA A 504 9.13 33.31 -10.29
C ALA A 504 10.37 33.44 -9.40
N LEU A 505 10.85 32.27 -8.96
CA LEU A 505 12.20 32.10 -8.42
C LEU A 505 13.10 31.59 -9.55
N GLU A 506 14.07 32.40 -9.93
CA GLU A 506 15.11 32.04 -10.90
C GLU A 506 16.38 31.60 -10.17
N ILE A 507 16.93 30.47 -10.57
CA ILE A 507 18.21 29.97 -10.07
C ILE A 507 19.13 29.78 -11.26
N LEU A 508 20.14 30.64 -11.35
CA LEU A 508 21.19 30.55 -12.37
C LEU A 508 22.38 29.78 -11.79
N VAL A 509 22.69 28.64 -12.40
CA VAL A 509 23.80 27.77 -11.99
C VAL A 509 24.89 27.80 -13.05
N THR A 510 26.08 28.26 -12.68
CA THR A 510 27.27 28.22 -13.54
C THR A 510 28.04 26.93 -13.29
N MET A 511 28.34 26.18 -14.35
CA MET A 511 29.01 24.88 -14.29
C MET A 511 30.50 24.99 -14.65
N SER A 512 31.35 24.14 -14.08
CA SER A 512 32.77 24.06 -14.49
C SER A 512 32.99 23.41 -15.84
N GLN A 513 32.05 22.57 -16.28
CA GLN A 513 32.03 21.92 -17.58
C GLN A 513 30.59 21.91 -18.12
N PRO A 514 30.39 21.84 -19.45
CA PRO A 514 29.05 21.72 -20.02
C PRO A 514 28.32 20.54 -19.40
N HIS A 515 27.12 20.80 -18.88
CA HIS A 515 26.27 19.80 -18.24
C HIS A 515 24.84 19.98 -18.71
N ILE A 516 24.22 18.89 -19.15
CA ILE A 516 22.82 18.89 -19.62
C ILE A 516 22.06 17.95 -18.71
N LEU A 517 21.01 18.47 -18.09
CA LEU A 517 20.07 17.65 -17.33
C LEU A 517 19.15 16.94 -18.32
N SER A 518 19.21 15.61 -18.34
CA SER A 518 18.31 14.81 -19.19
C SER A 518 16.86 14.93 -18.71
N GLU A 519 15.91 14.72 -19.62
CA GLU A 519 14.48 14.69 -19.28
C GLU A 519 14.16 13.64 -18.20
N TYR A 520 14.89 12.52 -18.21
CA TYR A 520 14.79 11.49 -17.18
C TYR A 520 15.14 12.02 -15.78
N GLN A 521 16.18 12.85 -15.66
CA GLN A 521 16.58 13.46 -14.38
C GLN A 521 15.61 14.56 -13.93
N VAL A 522 15.04 15.32 -14.87
CA VAL A 522 14.22 16.50 -14.57
C VAL A 522 12.75 16.14 -14.28
N LYS A 523 12.21 15.14 -14.96
CA LYS A 523 10.79 14.74 -14.86
C LYS A 523 10.34 14.53 -13.39
N PRO A 524 11.09 13.83 -12.53
CA PRO A 524 10.72 13.65 -11.13
C PRO A 524 10.61 14.98 -10.37
N PHE A 525 11.55 15.91 -10.59
CA PHE A 525 11.52 17.23 -9.96
C PHE A 525 10.32 18.06 -10.40
N ARG A 526 10.01 18.11 -11.71
CA ARG A 526 8.83 18.86 -12.20
C ARG A 526 7.55 18.39 -11.51
N ARG A 527 7.33 17.08 -11.44
CA ARG A 527 6.15 16.50 -10.79
C ARG A 527 6.04 16.89 -9.32
N ARG A 528 7.15 16.84 -8.58
CA ARG A 528 7.16 17.12 -7.13
C ARG A 528 7.03 18.61 -6.83
N LEU A 529 7.66 19.46 -7.63
CA LEU A 529 7.53 20.92 -7.51
C LEU A 529 6.11 21.37 -7.87
N GLU A 530 5.47 20.74 -8.87
CA GLU A 530 4.10 21.06 -9.25
C GLU A 530 3.12 20.76 -8.10
N LYS A 531 3.27 19.61 -7.42
CA LYS A 531 2.55 19.28 -6.18
C LYS A 531 2.82 20.25 -5.03
N ALA A 532 3.97 20.93 -5.03
CA ALA A 532 4.35 21.92 -4.03
C ALA A 532 3.92 23.36 -4.43
N GLY A 533 3.24 23.53 -5.56
CA GLY A 533 2.71 24.81 -6.04
C GLY A 533 3.59 25.55 -7.05
N ALA A 534 4.62 24.92 -7.62
CA ALA A 534 5.54 25.57 -8.55
C ALA A 534 5.78 24.76 -9.84
N ARG A 535 5.71 25.41 -11.00
CA ARG A 535 6.07 24.78 -12.28
C ARG A 535 7.53 25.07 -12.62
N LEU A 536 8.33 24.03 -12.81
CA LEU A 536 9.74 24.14 -13.18
C LEU A 536 9.94 24.16 -14.72
N SER A 537 10.62 25.19 -15.22
CA SER A 537 11.19 25.25 -16.57
C SER A 537 12.71 25.35 -16.51
N LEU A 538 13.40 24.78 -17.50
CA LEU A 538 14.87 24.81 -17.58
C LEU A 538 15.33 25.35 -18.92
N GLN A 539 16.44 26.09 -18.90
CA GLN A 539 17.17 26.50 -20.08
C GLN A 539 18.64 26.16 -19.88
N HIS A 540 19.26 25.61 -20.92
CA HIS A 540 20.67 25.27 -20.94
C HIS A 540 21.43 26.26 -21.83
N ASP A 541 22.57 26.71 -21.35
CA ASP A 541 23.56 27.46 -22.11
C ASP A 541 24.91 26.73 -22.01
N VAL A 542 25.92 27.16 -22.79
CA VAL A 542 27.23 26.50 -22.94
C VAL A 542 27.89 26.18 -21.58
N SER A 543 27.75 27.06 -20.59
CA SER A 543 28.34 26.91 -19.25
C SER A 543 27.37 27.18 -18.12
N SER A 544 26.07 27.28 -18.38
CA SER A 544 25.09 27.57 -17.34
C SER A 544 23.74 26.86 -17.53
N ILE A 545 23.06 26.66 -16.41
CA ILE A 545 21.71 26.10 -16.35
C ILE A 545 20.84 27.13 -15.63
N ARG A 546 19.77 27.58 -16.28
CA ARG A 546 18.75 28.44 -15.66
C ARG A 546 17.55 27.59 -15.28
N LEU A 547 17.24 27.56 -13.99
CA LEU A 547 16.06 26.93 -13.42
C LEU A 547 15.06 28.05 -13.10
N THR A 548 13.83 27.95 -13.60
CA THR A 548 12.78 28.93 -13.28
C THR A 548 11.60 28.19 -12.69
N LEU A 549 11.28 28.51 -11.44
CA LEU A 549 10.09 28.04 -10.74
C LEU A 549 9.01 29.11 -10.84
N HIS A 550 7.96 28.83 -11.61
CA HIS A 550 6.81 29.73 -11.79
C HIS A 550 5.72 29.38 -10.80
N PHE A 551 5.16 30.40 -10.14
CA PHE A 551 4.07 30.22 -9.17
C PHE A 551 2.76 30.78 -9.74
N PRO A 552 1.63 30.09 -9.55
CA PRO A 552 0.33 30.58 -10.00
C PRO A 552 -0.07 31.84 -9.22
N LYS A 553 -0.62 32.83 -9.93
CA LYS A 553 -1.11 34.09 -9.37
C LYS A 553 -2.20 33.87 -8.31
N GLN A 554 -2.18 34.68 -7.25
CA GLN A 554 -3.30 34.75 -6.32
C GLN A 554 -4.48 35.54 -6.93
N PRO A 555 -5.71 35.01 -6.89
CA PRO A 555 -6.88 35.84 -7.15
C PRO A 555 -7.01 36.91 -6.05
N GLY A 556 -6.75 38.18 -6.40
CA GLY A 556 -7.08 39.33 -5.53
C GLY A 556 -5.98 40.33 -5.21
N GLN A 557 -4.72 40.12 -5.63
CA GLN A 557 -3.69 41.15 -5.52
C GLN A 557 -3.83 42.15 -6.67
N LYS A 558 -4.25 43.39 -6.33
CA LYS A 558 -4.20 44.53 -7.26
C LYS A 558 -2.74 44.97 -7.45
N PRO A 559 -2.40 45.48 -8.66
CA PRO A 559 -1.04 45.91 -8.99
C PRO A 559 -0.52 47.02 -8.07
#